data_AF-A0A1H7KW40-F1
#
_entry.id   AF-A0A1H7KW40-F1
#
_cell.length_a   1.000
_cell.length_b   1.000
_cell.length_c   1.000
_cell.angle_alpha   90.00
_cell.angle_beta   90.00
_cell.angle_gamma   90.00
#
_symmetry.space_group_name_H-M   'P 1'
#
loop_
_entity.id
_entity.type
_entity.pdbx_description
1 polymer ?
#
loop_
_entity_poly.entity_id
_entity_poly.type
_entity_poly.pdbx_seq_one_letter_code
_entity_poly.pdbx_strand_id
1 'polypeptide(L)'
;MCPPRSAHYSLRRISFDALLLSHLHRVCDGMARPPNWSLVLRADAADPGSRDWQNLQRLIARTLPAMTEELQAIDEPILLTEPGLLARYGLVNTWLNDLRRHLLEGAQPHALILLIAADAQHDGARIDGVTVPHGAGAREWARIPALWLDSPVA
;
A
#
# COMPACT_ATOMS: atom_id res chain seq x y z
N MET A 1 30.32 26.52 -7.78
CA MET A 1 29.86 25.58 -6.74
C MET A 1 28.98 24.55 -7.42
N CYS A 2 29.46 23.32 -7.61
CA CYS A 2 28.60 22.21 -8.01
C CYS A 2 27.71 21.84 -6.81
N PRO A 3 26.42 21.52 -6.99
CA PRO A 3 25.63 20.94 -5.92
C PRO A 3 26.29 19.61 -5.47
N PRO A 4 26.20 19.27 -4.17
CA PRO A 4 26.81 18.06 -3.67
C PRO A 4 26.24 16.81 -4.35
N ARG A 5 27.13 15.83 -4.53
CA ARG A 5 26.92 14.45 -4.97
C ARG A 5 25.55 13.89 -4.56
N SER A 6 24.93 13.16 -5.49
CA SER A 6 23.78 12.28 -5.31
C SER A 6 23.80 11.62 -3.92
N ALA A 7 23.01 12.13 -2.98
CA ALA A 7 22.74 11.38 -1.77
C ALA A 7 21.96 10.14 -2.21
N HIS A 8 22.52 8.95 -1.99
CA HIS A 8 21.77 7.72 -2.13
C HIS A 8 20.71 7.72 -1.03
N TYR A 9 19.49 8.13 -1.38
CA TYR A 9 18.34 7.95 -0.50
C TYR A 9 18.01 6.47 -0.50
N SER A 10 18.43 5.75 0.55
CA SER A 10 18.03 4.37 0.75
C SER A 10 16.51 4.33 0.98
N LEU A 11 15.79 3.68 0.08
CA LEU A 11 14.38 3.39 0.22
C LEU A 11 14.21 1.94 0.64
N ARG A 12 13.51 1.70 1.75
CA ARG A 12 13.12 0.34 2.12
C ARG A 12 11.95 -0.09 1.25
N ARG A 13 12.23 -0.97 0.27
CA ARG A 13 11.20 -1.55 -0.60
C ARG A 13 10.36 -2.56 0.18
N ILE A 14 9.04 -2.38 0.18
CA ILE A 14 8.05 -3.27 0.79
C ILE A 14 6.98 -3.60 -0.26
N SER A 15 6.62 -4.87 -0.36
CA SER A 15 5.45 -5.32 -1.13
C SER A 15 4.21 -5.22 -0.23
N PHE A 16 3.19 -4.51 -0.70
CA PHE A 16 1.91 -4.45 0.02
C PHE A 16 1.26 -5.82 0.10
N ASP A 17 1.27 -6.58 -1.00
CA ASP A 17 0.71 -7.93 -1.07
C ASP A 17 1.37 -8.86 -0.05
N ALA A 18 2.71 -8.91 -0.04
CA ALA A 18 3.45 -9.75 0.90
C ALA A 18 3.21 -9.32 2.35
N LEU A 19 3.18 -8.02 2.63
CA LEU A 19 2.90 -7.49 3.96
C LEU A 19 1.49 -7.92 4.41
N LEU A 20 0.46 -7.68 3.60
CA LEU A 20 -0.92 -8.03 3.91
C LEU A 20 -1.08 -9.53 4.14
N LEU A 21 -0.56 -10.37 3.23
CA LEU A 21 -0.65 -11.82 3.33
C LEU A 21 0.06 -12.34 4.59
N SER A 22 1.23 -11.78 4.94
CA SER A 22 1.95 -12.17 6.16
C SER A 22 1.15 -11.88 7.43
N HIS A 23 0.48 -10.72 7.50
CA HIS A 23 -0.37 -10.36 8.63
C HIS A 23 -1.67 -11.16 8.64
N LEU A 24 -2.23 -11.48 7.47
CA LEU A 24 -3.43 -12.31 7.35
C LEU A 24 -3.17 -13.73 7.86
N HIS A 25 -2.02 -14.31 7.51
CA HIS A 25 -1.57 -15.59 8.08
C HIS A 25 -1.42 -15.51 9.60
N ARG A 26 -0.70 -14.50 10.13
CA ARG A 26 -0.58 -14.29 11.58
C ARG A 26 -1.93 -14.19 12.29
N VAL A 27 -2.87 -13.46 11.72
CA VAL A 27 -4.23 -13.31 12.27
C VAL A 27 -4.98 -14.65 12.26
N CYS A 28 -4.86 -15.45 11.20
CA CYS A 28 -5.47 -16.77 11.11
C CYS A 28 -4.87 -17.76 12.13
N ASP A 29 -3.54 -17.79 12.24
CA ASP A 29 -2.81 -18.68 13.15
C ASP A 29 -3.08 -18.35 14.62
N GLY A 30 -3.36 -17.07 14.94
CA GLY A 30 -3.74 -16.63 16.27
C GLY A 30 -5.21 -16.92 16.66
N MET A 31 -6.03 -17.50 15.79
CA MET A 31 -7.43 -17.82 16.12
C MET A 31 -7.55 -19.12 16.88
N ALA A 32 -8.52 -19.20 17.80
CA ALA A 32 -8.85 -20.45 18.49
C ALA A 32 -9.22 -21.60 17.53
N ARG A 33 -9.79 -21.26 16.37
CA ARG A 33 -10.06 -22.19 15.27
C ARG A 33 -9.64 -21.55 13.95
N PRO A 34 -8.39 -21.71 13.51
CA PRO A 34 -7.90 -21.15 12.27
C PRO A 34 -8.69 -21.70 11.07
N PRO A 35 -9.12 -20.85 10.12
CA PRO A 35 -9.68 -21.33 8.87
C PRO A 35 -8.61 -22.05 8.05
N ASN A 36 -8.98 -23.09 7.30
CA ASN A 36 -8.10 -23.64 6.28
C ASN A 36 -7.82 -22.54 5.24
N TRP A 37 -6.56 -22.35 4.83
CA TRP A 37 -6.19 -21.33 3.85
C TRP A 37 -6.97 -21.43 2.54
N SER A 38 -7.32 -22.64 2.10
CA SER A 38 -8.17 -22.86 0.92
C SER A 38 -9.55 -22.21 1.07
N LEU A 39 -10.09 -22.10 2.29
CA LEU A 39 -11.34 -21.38 2.55
C LEU A 39 -11.15 -19.87 2.40
N VAL A 40 -10.00 -19.32 2.81
CA VAL A 40 -9.66 -17.91 2.63
C VAL A 40 -9.57 -17.59 1.14
N LEU A 41 -8.89 -18.42 0.35
CA LEU A 41 -8.80 -18.27 -1.11
C LEU A 41 -10.17 -18.38 -1.80
N ARG A 42 -11.05 -19.30 -1.34
CA ARG A 42 -12.42 -19.37 -1.86
C ARG A 42 -13.24 -18.13 -1.53
N ALA A 43 -13.09 -17.59 -0.31
CA ALA A 43 -13.75 -16.36 0.09
C ALA A 43 -13.24 -15.15 -0.71
N ASP A 44 -11.96 -15.15 -1.07
CA ASP A 44 -11.36 -14.12 -1.93
C ASP A 44 -11.89 -14.18 -3.37
N ALA A 45 -12.15 -15.38 -3.89
CA ALA A 45 -12.77 -15.57 -5.20
C ALA A 45 -14.31 -15.42 -5.19
N ALA A 46 -14.93 -15.28 -4.02
CA ALA A 46 -16.39 -15.23 -3.89
C ALA A 46 -16.98 -13.89 -4.35
N ASP A 47 -18.28 -13.90 -4.60
CA ASP A 47 -19.05 -12.70 -4.94
C ASP A 47 -18.91 -11.63 -3.83
N PRO A 48 -18.66 -10.34 -4.15
CA PRO A 48 -18.51 -9.27 -3.16
C PRO A 48 -19.73 -9.04 -2.25
N GLY A 49 -20.93 -9.47 -2.64
CA GLY A 49 -22.13 -9.43 -1.79
C GLY A 49 -22.26 -10.64 -0.86
N SER A 50 -21.46 -11.69 -1.08
CA SER A 50 -21.57 -12.96 -0.34
C SER A 50 -21.13 -12.86 1.12
N ARG A 51 -21.61 -13.81 1.92
CA ARG A 51 -21.19 -13.96 3.32
C ARG A 51 -19.70 -14.31 3.44
N ASP A 52 -19.17 -15.08 2.50
CA ASP A 52 -17.74 -15.45 2.50
C ASP A 52 -16.86 -14.23 2.26
N TRP A 53 -17.22 -13.36 1.32
CA TRP A 53 -16.55 -12.08 1.12
C TRP A 53 -16.61 -11.20 2.36
N GLN A 54 -17.77 -11.06 3.00
CA GLN A 54 -17.92 -10.30 4.25
C GLN A 54 -17.05 -10.88 5.39
N ASN A 55 -16.88 -12.20 5.44
CA ASN A 55 -15.98 -12.84 6.40
C ASN A 55 -14.52 -12.48 6.10
N LEU A 56 -14.10 -12.53 4.84
CA LEU A 56 -12.75 -12.14 4.42
C LEU A 56 -12.47 -10.67 4.71
N GLN A 57 -13.41 -9.77 4.42
CA GLN A 57 -13.30 -8.34 4.74
C GLN A 57 -13.06 -8.11 6.24
N ARG A 58 -13.73 -8.87 7.11
CA ARG A 58 -13.49 -8.81 8.56
C ARG A 58 -12.12 -9.36 8.95
N LEU A 59 -11.60 -10.36 8.26
CA LEU A 59 -10.23 -10.84 8.47
C LEU A 59 -9.20 -9.78 8.09
N ILE A 60 -9.36 -9.17 6.91
CA ILE A 60 -8.49 -8.08 6.43
C ILE A 60 -8.54 -6.91 7.40
N ALA A 61 -9.72 -6.47 7.84
CA ALA A 61 -9.83 -5.37 8.80
C ALA A 61 -9.04 -5.63 10.11
N ARG A 62 -8.90 -6.89 10.53
CA ARG A 62 -8.12 -7.27 11.72
C ARG A 62 -6.61 -7.22 11.49
N THR A 63 -6.11 -7.27 10.25
CA THR A 63 -4.67 -7.19 9.95
C THR A 63 -4.18 -5.75 9.92
N LEU A 64 -5.05 -4.80 9.55
CA LEU A 64 -4.68 -3.41 9.27
C LEU A 64 -3.97 -2.69 10.43
N PRO A 65 -4.37 -2.83 11.72
CA PRO A 65 -3.69 -2.12 12.80
C PRO A 65 -2.22 -2.54 12.94
N ALA A 66 -1.94 -3.85 12.96
CA ALA A 66 -0.59 -4.36 13.08
C ALA A 66 0.28 -4.04 11.84
N MET A 67 -0.32 -3.98 10.65
CA MET A 67 0.36 -3.50 9.45
C MET A 67 0.74 -2.02 9.56
N THR A 68 -0.17 -1.17 10.06
CA THR A 68 0.11 0.25 10.29
C THR A 68 1.24 0.43 11.29
N GLU A 69 1.21 -0.29 12.42
CA GLU A 69 2.28 -0.26 13.42
C GLU A 69 3.62 -0.70 12.83
N GLU A 70 3.65 -1.78 12.04
CA GLU A 70 4.87 -2.27 11.39
C GLU A 70 5.45 -1.24 10.41
N LEU A 71 4.60 -0.54 9.64
CA LEU A 71 5.03 0.52 8.73
C LEU A 71 5.51 1.77 9.48
N GLN A 72 4.88 2.12 10.60
CA GLN A 72 5.26 3.27 11.42
C GLN A 72 6.52 3.03 12.26
N ALA A 73 6.89 1.78 12.52
CA ALA A 73 8.12 1.43 13.24
C ALA A 73 9.39 1.45 12.37
N ILE A 74 9.26 1.75 11.08
CA ILE A 74 10.39 1.80 10.15
C ILE A 74 10.94 3.22 10.10
N ASP A 75 12.16 3.40 10.60
CA ASP A 75 12.85 4.70 10.66
C ASP A 75 13.47 5.15 9.31
N GLU A 76 13.17 4.44 8.22
CA GLU A 76 13.66 4.72 6.86
C GLU A 76 12.51 5.01 5.90
N PRO A 77 12.70 5.88 4.89
CA PRO A 77 11.71 6.08 3.83
C PRO A 77 11.29 4.77 3.15
N ILE A 78 9.99 4.53 3.03
CA ILE A 78 9.42 3.29 2.50
C ILE A 78 9.02 3.48 1.04
N LEU A 79 9.36 2.51 0.20
CA LEU A 79 8.78 2.34 -1.13
C LEU A 79 7.80 1.18 -1.10
N LEU A 80 6.50 1.47 -1.06
CA LEU A 80 5.43 0.49 -1.11
C LEU A 80 5.10 0.15 -2.57
N THR A 81 5.10 -1.14 -2.88
CA THR A 81 4.92 -1.70 -4.23
C THR A 81 3.74 -2.67 -4.25
N GLU A 82 3.29 -3.03 -5.45
CA GLU A 82 2.19 -4.00 -5.68
C GLU A 82 0.88 -3.58 -4.97
N PRO A 83 0.31 -2.40 -5.30
CA PRO A 83 -0.83 -1.85 -4.55
C PRO A 83 -2.18 -2.47 -4.90
N GLY A 84 -2.27 -3.48 -5.79
CA GLY A 84 -3.53 -3.97 -6.35
C GLY A 84 -4.53 -4.45 -5.29
N LEU A 85 -4.05 -5.11 -4.23
CA LEU A 85 -4.93 -5.57 -3.15
C LEU A 85 -5.57 -4.42 -2.36
N LEU A 86 -5.03 -3.19 -2.41
CA LEU A 86 -5.70 -2.02 -1.83
C LEU A 86 -7.05 -1.77 -2.51
N ALA A 87 -7.11 -1.86 -3.84
CA ALA A 87 -8.36 -1.65 -4.56
C ALA A 87 -9.28 -2.86 -4.45
N ARG A 88 -8.74 -4.09 -4.56
CA ARG A 88 -9.50 -5.34 -4.40
C ARG A 88 -10.32 -5.36 -3.11
N TYR A 89 -9.74 -4.84 -2.02
CA TYR A 89 -10.34 -4.85 -0.69
C TYR A 89 -10.92 -3.50 -0.24
N GLY A 90 -11.04 -2.51 -1.12
CA GLY A 90 -11.67 -1.22 -0.78
C GLY A 90 -10.88 -0.36 0.21
N LEU A 91 -9.55 -0.54 0.26
CA LEU A 91 -8.64 0.09 1.23
C LEU A 91 -8.09 1.45 0.75
N VAL A 92 -8.20 1.76 -0.55
CA VAL A 92 -7.63 2.99 -1.15
C VAL A 92 -8.16 4.27 -0.48
N ASN A 93 -9.47 4.36 -0.24
CA ASN A 93 -10.11 5.55 0.33
C ASN A 93 -10.36 5.44 1.84
N THR A 94 -10.01 4.30 2.44
CA THR A 94 -10.19 4.04 3.87
C THR A 94 -8.81 3.99 4.53
N TRP A 95 -8.23 2.80 4.67
CA TRP A 95 -6.96 2.59 5.35
C TRP A 95 -5.81 3.40 4.77
N LEU A 96 -5.67 3.50 3.44
CA LEU A 96 -4.59 4.28 2.83
C LEU A 96 -4.75 5.78 3.08
N ASN A 97 -5.99 6.30 3.08
CA ASN A 97 -6.27 7.69 3.41
C ASN A 97 -5.96 7.99 4.88
N ASP A 98 -6.32 7.07 5.79
CA ASP A 98 -6.02 7.21 7.21
C ASP A 98 -4.51 7.13 7.45
N LEU A 99 -3.81 6.19 6.83
CA LEU A 99 -2.35 6.11 6.90
C LEU A 99 -1.69 7.41 6.40
N ARG A 100 -2.15 7.96 5.27
CA ARG A 100 -1.67 9.25 4.73
C ARG A 100 -1.83 10.36 5.77
N ARG A 101 -2.99 10.47 6.41
CA ARG A 101 -3.26 11.49 7.44
C ARG A 101 -2.29 11.35 8.61
N HIS A 102 -2.10 10.14 9.13
CA HIS A 102 -1.16 9.90 10.23
C HIS A 102 0.29 10.25 9.87
N LEU A 103 0.72 9.96 8.63
CA LEU A 103 2.07 10.31 8.17
C LEU A 103 2.27 11.82 8.03
N LEU A 104 1.20 12.57 7.70
CA LEU A 104 1.24 14.04 7.60
C LEU A 104 1.18 14.73 8.98
N GLU A 105 0.46 14.15 9.93
CA GLU A 105 0.28 14.69 11.30
C GLU A 105 1.39 14.25 12.27
N GLY A 106 2.19 13.24 11.88
CA GLY A 106 3.24 12.67 12.72
C GLY A 106 4.37 13.64 13.06
N ALA A 107 4.89 13.54 14.28
CA ALA A 107 6.00 14.39 14.76
C ALA A 107 7.36 14.06 14.10
N GLN A 108 7.50 12.85 13.54
CA GLN A 108 8.68 12.42 12.81
C GLN A 108 8.32 12.26 11.32
N PRO A 109 9.06 12.90 10.40
CA PRO A 109 8.78 12.80 8.97
C PRO A 109 9.05 11.37 8.48
N HIS A 110 7.99 10.58 8.37
CA HIS A 110 8.01 9.26 7.72
C HIS A 110 7.59 9.43 6.26
N ALA A 111 8.52 9.19 5.34
CA ALA A 111 8.21 9.21 3.92
C ALA A 111 7.72 7.83 3.47
N LEU A 112 6.51 7.75 2.93
CA LEU A 112 5.98 6.58 2.24
C LEU A 112 5.70 6.95 0.79
N ILE A 113 6.36 6.25 -0.13
CA ILE A 113 6.18 6.39 -1.57
C ILE A 113 5.40 5.19 -2.06
N LEU A 114 4.27 5.42 -2.73
CA LEU A 114 3.47 4.37 -3.35
C LEU A 114 3.74 4.33 -4.85
N LEU A 115 4.34 3.24 -5.34
CA LEU A 115 4.59 3.07 -6.78
C LEU A 115 3.37 2.45 -7.45
N ILE A 116 2.80 3.18 -8.40
CA ILE A 116 1.57 2.81 -9.11
C ILE A 116 1.87 2.78 -10.61
N ALA A 117 1.48 1.70 -11.28
CA ALA A 117 1.46 1.66 -12.72
C ALA A 117 0.39 2.64 -13.23
N ALA A 118 0.82 3.72 -13.90
CA ALA A 118 -0.08 4.75 -14.39
C ALA A 118 -0.26 4.65 -15.90
N ASP A 119 -1.50 4.81 -16.36
CA ASP A 119 -1.81 5.11 -17.75
C ASP A 119 -1.70 6.62 -17.99
N ALA A 120 -1.19 7.02 -19.15
CA ALA A 120 -1.04 8.42 -19.56
C ALA A 120 -2.37 9.20 -19.54
N GLN A 121 -3.50 8.51 -19.69
CA GLN A 121 -4.81 9.11 -19.96
C GLN A 121 -5.49 9.83 -18.78
N HIS A 122 -5.06 9.63 -17.54
CA HIS A 122 -5.77 10.15 -16.36
C HIS A 122 -4.94 11.16 -15.57
N ASP A 123 -5.57 12.24 -15.12
CA ASP A 123 -4.98 13.18 -14.17
C ASP A 123 -5.07 12.62 -12.75
N GLY A 124 -3.94 12.09 -12.25
CA GLY A 124 -3.79 11.55 -10.90
C GLY A 124 -3.47 10.06 -10.84
N ALA A 125 -3.08 9.59 -9.66
CA ALA A 125 -2.80 8.18 -9.43
C ALA A 125 -4.10 7.39 -9.23
N ARG A 126 -4.21 6.22 -9.87
CA ARG A 126 -5.36 5.32 -9.72
C ARG A 126 -4.88 3.88 -9.52
N ILE A 127 -5.54 3.13 -8.65
CA ILE A 127 -5.32 1.70 -8.44
C ILE A 127 -6.63 1.00 -8.81
N ASP A 128 -6.61 0.16 -9.84
CA ASP A 128 -7.77 -0.54 -10.41
C ASP A 128 -9.01 0.35 -10.57
N GLY A 129 -8.80 1.55 -11.12
CA GLY A 129 -9.86 2.53 -11.36
C GLY A 129 -10.25 3.39 -10.15
N VAL A 130 -9.75 3.11 -8.95
CA VAL A 130 -9.99 3.93 -7.76
C VAL A 130 -8.93 5.03 -7.64
N THR A 131 -9.35 6.29 -7.57
CA THR A 131 -8.45 7.43 -7.39
C THR A 131 -7.77 7.36 -6.02
N VAL A 132 -6.45 7.51 -5.99
CA VAL A 132 -5.68 7.56 -4.75
C VAL A 132 -5.87 8.92 -4.07
N PRO A 133 -6.18 8.93 -2.76
CA PRO A 133 -6.37 10.17 -2.02
C PRO A 133 -5.07 10.98 -1.99
N HIS A 134 -5.19 12.27 -2.29
CA HIS A 134 -4.11 13.25 -2.24
C HIS A 134 -4.63 14.53 -1.58
N GLY A 135 -3.73 15.27 -0.94
CA GLY A 135 -4.03 16.55 -0.31
C GLY A 135 -4.41 17.63 -1.31
N ALA A 136 -4.90 18.76 -0.80
CA ALA A 136 -5.18 19.95 -1.60
C ALA A 136 -3.85 20.58 -2.08
N GLY A 137 -3.27 20.05 -3.16
CA GLY A 137 -2.05 20.56 -3.77
C GLY A 137 -1.33 19.53 -4.64
N ALA A 138 -0.64 19.99 -5.69
CA ALA A 138 0.01 19.16 -6.70
C ALA A 138 1.33 18.48 -6.24
N ARG A 139 1.55 18.27 -4.93
CA ARG A 139 2.86 17.85 -4.38
C ARG A 139 2.91 16.42 -3.85
N GLU A 140 1.78 15.74 -3.69
CA GLU A 140 1.71 14.37 -3.15
C GLU A 140 1.68 13.29 -4.25
N TRP A 141 1.74 13.70 -5.51
CA TRP A 141 1.75 12.81 -6.67
C TRP A 141 2.70 13.37 -7.73
N ALA A 142 3.46 12.48 -8.37
CA ALA A 142 4.30 12.80 -9.51
C ALA A 142 4.31 11.62 -10.49
N ARG A 143 4.39 11.93 -11.79
CA ARG A 143 4.65 10.92 -12.82
C ARG A 143 6.16 10.76 -13.00
N ILE A 144 6.62 9.52 -13.10
CA ILE A 144 7.99 9.22 -13.51
C ILE A 144 8.08 9.44 -15.02
N PRO A 145 8.91 10.39 -15.52
CA PRO A 145 9.09 10.60 -16.95
C PRO A 145 9.69 9.37 -17.62
N ALA A 146 9.19 8.99 -18.80
CA ALA A 146 9.73 7.84 -19.56
C ALA A 146 11.24 7.97 -19.83
N LEU A 147 11.74 9.19 -20.04
CA LEU A 147 13.16 9.48 -20.26
C LEU A 147 14.08 9.02 -19.11
N TRP A 148 13.55 8.89 -17.89
CA TRP A 148 14.33 8.39 -16.75
C TRP A 148 14.53 6.87 -16.80
N LEU A 149 13.64 6.13 -17.48
CA LEU A 149 13.75 4.68 -17.65
C LEU A 149 14.77 4.29 -18.73
N ASP A 150 14.94 5.16 -19.73
CA ASP A 150 15.84 4.93 -20.87
C ASP A 150 17.29 5.40 -20.60
N SER A 151 17.56 6.00 -19.44
CA SER A 151 18.90 6.45 -19.09
C SER A 151 19.79 5.25 -18.72
N PRO A 152 20.92 5.02 -19.42
CA PRO A 152 21.83 3.94 -19.04
C PRO A 152 22.37 4.20 -17.64
N VAL A 153 22.36 3.17 -16.80
CA VAL A 153 23.01 3.19 -15.50
C VAL A 153 24.51 3.38 -15.77
N ALA A 154 25.03 4.57 -15.46
CA ALA A 154 26.44 4.91 -15.58
C ALA A 154 27.29 4.23 -14.49
#